data_AF-A0A0W1AMR5-F1
#
_entry.id   AF-A0A0W1AMR5-F1
#
_cell.length_a   1.000
_cell.length_b   1.000
_cell.length_c   1.000
_cell.angle_alpha   90.00
_cell.angle_beta   90.00
_cell.angle_gamma   90.00
#
_symmetry.space_group_name_H-M   'P 1'
#
loop_
_entity.id
_entity.type
_entity.pdbx_description
1 polymer ?
#
loop_
_entity_poly.entity_id
_entity_poly.type
_entity_poly.pdbx_seq_one_letter_code
_entity_poly.pdbx_strand_id
1 'polypeptide(L)'
;MSHLKLDQQSISTPQILILSDFDGTMTGMEGKSTVTNGFYKQLFNGGQLGGFRLWALKNSEEVQSKFKKGFGDYQRYLNNPEAWEEDKDSEYYGLLIPPKVVKFYKNRLKDSNTKLVILTRNRADYVIEVLKYHGFTEDELKQIKTEAVGNQSGAKKNFAKQVMQETWPDEQKKTKWVCIYDDSSKDRESMKVAVKERGDLNLIAPEFNPAELNTEECEEGIRTILQLASSQPTKNPDKWSEAISKLKARKQAPIKTDSQVTAIEHDSSSPSDSSELPFYWRDTELVPSSSDSASLRSSSNSESSSTSSPDFHDCYLNEKDKEAILQLIHTLGRERDSFFCMNKDRKEQKIEALTHLLTKDFCASDYNSLSALAKDILKVHPEANKGLLSNRVGDLLTRFAQGKHVDDEERSCFSWGCF
;
A
#
# COMPACT_ATOMS: atom_id res chain seq x y z
N MET A 1 -32.57 -14.78 42.64
CA MET A 1 -32.02 -14.31 41.36
C MET A 1 -30.53 -14.09 41.55
N SER A 2 -29.73 -15.10 41.23
CA SER A 2 -28.27 -15.08 41.31
C SER A 2 -27.72 -14.24 40.15
N HIS A 3 -27.13 -13.10 40.46
CA HIS A 3 -26.38 -12.30 39.50
C HIS A 3 -25.15 -13.11 39.04
N LEU A 4 -25.23 -13.65 37.82
CA LEU A 4 -24.06 -14.05 37.04
C LEU A 4 -23.19 -12.82 36.86
N LYS A 5 -22.18 -12.67 37.72
CA LYS A 5 -21.05 -11.79 37.44
C LYS A 5 -20.38 -12.38 36.21
N LEU A 6 -20.56 -11.75 35.04
CA LEU A 6 -19.65 -11.98 33.93
C LEU A 6 -18.27 -11.62 34.47
N ASP A 7 -17.43 -12.63 34.63
CA ASP A 7 -16.00 -12.43 34.80
C ASP A 7 -15.55 -11.62 33.59
N GLN A 8 -15.33 -10.32 33.80
CA GLN A 8 -14.57 -9.49 32.88
C GLN A 8 -13.17 -10.09 32.88
N GLN A 9 -12.93 -11.02 31.95
CA GLN A 9 -11.59 -11.43 31.59
C GLN A 9 -10.81 -10.15 31.32
N SER A 10 -9.93 -9.79 32.25
CA SER A 10 -9.04 -8.66 32.09
C SER A 10 -8.23 -8.92 30.83
N ILE A 11 -8.55 -8.20 29.75
CA ILE A 11 -7.81 -8.30 28.49
C ILE A 11 -6.38 -7.91 28.84
N SER A 12 -5.47 -8.88 28.81
CA SER A 12 -4.08 -8.64 29.16
C SER A 12 -3.47 -7.68 28.15
N THR A 13 -3.01 -6.52 28.61
CA THR A 13 -2.31 -5.58 27.73
C THR A 13 -1.05 -6.24 27.16
N PRO A 14 -0.79 -6.18 25.84
CA PRO A 14 0.38 -6.81 25.24
C PRO A 14 1.68 -6.34 25.91
N GLN A 15 2.69 -7.21 25.95
CA GLN A 15 4.04 -6.87 26.42
C GLN A 15 4.96 -6.45 25.27
N ILE A 16 4.69 -6.94 24.07
CA ILE A 16 5.48 -6.75 22.86
C ILE A 16 4.62 -6.09 21.79
N LEU A 17 5.15 -5.04 21.16
CA LEU A 17 4.58 -4.39 19.99
C LEU A 17 5.54 -4.57 18.82
N ILE A 18 5.08 -5.22 17.76
CA ILE A 18 5.81 -5.34 16.50
C ILE A 18 5.31 -4.23 15.57
N LEU A 19 6.20 -3.33 15.17
CA LEU A 19 6.00 -2.35 14.12
C LEU A 19 6.71 -2.84 12.87
N SER A 20 5.96 -3.16 11.81
CA SER A 20 6.52 -3.69 10.57
C SER A 20 6.14 -2.79 9.39
N ASP A 21 7.08 -2.48 8.50
CA ASP A 21 6.73 -2.13 7.13
C ASP A 21 6.22 -3.38 6.38
N PHE A 22 5.66 -3.19 5.19
CA PHE A 22 5.11 -4.24 4.37
C PHE A 22 5.97 -4.53 3.14
N ASP A 23 6.18 -3.55 2.27
CA ASP A 23 6.81 -3.73 0.96
C ASP A 23 8.34 -3.77 1.08
N GLY A 24 8.95 -4.93 0.84
CA GLY A 24 10.39 -5.14 1.02
C GLY A 24 10.78 -5.54 2.44
N THR A 25 9.84 -5.46 3.40
CA THR A 25 10.04 -5.98 4.75
C THR A 25 9.32 -7.32 4.95
N MET A 26 8.00 -7.35 4.69
CA MET A 26 7.23 -8.58 4.73
C MET A 26 7.26 -9.30 3.38
N THR A 27 7.23 -8.52 2.29
CA THR A 27 7.39 -9.02 0.92
C THR A 27 8.85 -8.89 0.45
N GLY A 28 9.19 -9.45 -0.70
CA GLY A 28 10.53 -9.34 -1.29
C GLY A 28 10.74 -8.11 -2.19
N MET A 29 9.71 -7.28 -2.42
CA MET A 29 9.75 -6.16 -3.36
C MET A 29 9.52 -4.83 -2.64
N GLU A 30 10.44 -3.89 -2.83
CA GLU A 30 10.32 -2.53 -2.31
C GLU A 30 9.08 -1.80 -2.84
N GLY A 31 8.52 -0.91 -2.03
CA GLY A 31 7.23 -0.28 -2.31
C GLY A 31 7.14 0.48 -3.64
N LYS A 32 8.24 1.09 -4.11
CA LYS A 32 8.24 1.78 -5.43
C LYS A 32 8.07 0.78 -6.57
N SER A 33 8.79 -0.34 -6.51
CA SER A 33 8.71 -1.40 -7.51
C SER A 33 7.35 -2.10 -7.48
N THR A 34 6.81 -2.35 -6.27
CA THR A 34 5.46 -2.94 -6.08
C THR A 34 4.39 -2.15 -6.83
N VAL A 35 4.31 -0.82 -6.61
CA VAL A 35 3.21 -0.02 -7.17
C VAL A 35 3.31 0.18 -8.68
N THR A 36 4.51 0.01 -9.25
CA THR A 36 4.73 0.06 -10.70
C THR A 36 4.50 -1.28 -11.40
N ASN A 37 4.48 -2.39 -10.65
CA ASN A 37 4.36 -3.74 -11.17
C ASN A 37 3.03 -3.95 -11.94
N GLY A 38 3.11 -4.68 -13.05
CA GLY A 38 1.96 -4.95 -13.92
C GLY A 38 0.86 -5.75 -13.24
N PHE A 39 1.21 -6.76 -12.44
CA PHE A 39 0.25 -7.55 -11.66
C PHE A 39 -0.45 -6.69 -10.61
N TYR A 40 0.29 -5.86 -9.85
CA TYR A 40 -0.29 -4.96 -8.86
C TYR A 40 -1.38 -4.07 -9.45
N LYS A 41 -1.12 -3.44 -10.61
CA LYS A 41 -2.08 -2.56 -11.29
C LYS A 41 -3.38 -3.29 -11.69
N GLN A 42 -3.31 -4.58 -12.04
CA GLN A 42 -4.48 -5.36 -12.43
C GLN A 42 -5.47 -5.61 -11.29
N LEU A 43 -5.06 -5.39 -10.04
CA LEU A 43 -5.90 -5.57 -8.84
C LEU A 43 -6.89 -4.41 -8.64
N PHE A 44 -6.80 -3.34 -9.43
CA PHE A 44 -7.61 -2.14 -9.26
C PHE A 44 -8.57 -1.92 -10.44
N ASN A 45 -9.68 -1.23 -10.19
CA ASN A 45 -10.70 -0.85 -11.16
C ASN A 45 -10.30 0.40 -12.00
N GLY A 46 -9.01 0.57 -12.29
CA GLY A 46 -8.48 1.73 -12.99
C GLY A 46 -8.20 1.48 -14.48
N GLY A 47 -8.51 2.46 -15.33
CA GLY A 47 -7.93 2.58 -16.67
C GLY A 47 -6.50 3.15 -16.62
N GLN A 48 -5.83 3.31 -17.77
CA GLN A 48 -4.43 3.83 -17.87
C GLN A 48 -4.18 5.23 -17.26
N LEU A 49 -5.19 5.91 -16.70
CA LEU A 49 -5.15 7.32 -16.34
C LEU A 49 -5.41 7.52 -14.83
N GLY A 50 -4.60 8.37 -14.18
CA GLY A 50 -4.64 8.65 -12.74
C GLY A 50 -3.57 7.92 -11.93
N GLY A 51 -3.27 8.43 -10.73
CA GLY A 51 -2.33 7.76 -9.82
C GLY A 51 -2.96 6.51 -9.18
N PHE A 52 -2.24 5.39 -9.11
CA PHE A 52 -2.73 4.09 -8.57
C PHE A 52 -3.40 4.17 -7.18
N ARG A 53 -3.07 5.19 -6.38
CA ARG A 53 -3.71 5.44 -5.08
C ARG A 53 -5.18 5.84 -5.19
N LEU A 54 -5.64 6.25 -6.37
CA LEU A 54 -7.01 6.70 -6.63
C LEU A 54 -7.93 5.59 -7.13
N TRP A 55 -7.37 4.53 -7.73
CA TRP A 55 -8.18 3.47 -8.33
C TRP A 55 -8.80 2.60 -7.25
N ALA A 56 -10.10 2.36 -7.25
CA ALA A 56 -10.69 1.44 -6.26
C ALA A 56 -10.07 0.03 -6.39
N LEU A 57 -9.71 -0.61 -5.29
CA LEU A 57 -9.33 -2.03 -5.33
C LEU A 57 -10.54 -2.83 -5.81
N LYS A 58 -10.29 -3.87 -6.61
CA LYS A 58 -11.33 -4.81 -7.00
C LYS A 58 -11.91 -5.50 -5.77
N ASN A 59 -13.08 -6.10 -5.92
CA ASN A 59 -13.66 -6.87 -4.83
C ASN A 59 -12.75 -8.04 -4.45
N SER A 60 -12.85 -8.50 -3.20
CA SER A 60 -11.95 -9.50 -2.64
C SER A 60 -11.91 -10.79 -3.47
N GLU A 61 -13.06 -11.28 -3.96
CA GLU A 61 -13.12 -12.49 -4.79
C GLU A 61 -12.28 -12.36 -6.08
N GLU A 62 -12.42 -11.23 -6.79
CA GLU A 62 -11.64 -10.97 -8.01
C GLU A 62 -10.15 -10.81 -7.71
N VAL A 63 -9.79 -10.13 -6.61
CA VAL A 63 -8.40 -9.96 -6.19
C VAL A 63 -7.77 -11.33 -5.86
N GLN A 64 -8.43 -12.15 -5.04
CA GLN A 64 -7.96 -13.50 -4.69
C GLN A 64 -7.86 -14.40 -5.92
N SER A 65 -8.82 -14.31 -6.86
CA SER A 65 -8.78 -15.03 -8.13
C SER A 65 -7.57 -14.64 -8.97
N LYS A 66 -7.24 -13.34 -9.04
CA LYS A 66 -6.04 -12.85 -9.72
C LYS A 66 -4.76 -13.37 -9.08
N PHE A 67 -4.65 -13.36 -7.75
CA PHE A 67 -3.50 -13.95 -7.07
C PHE A 67 -3.36 -15.45 -7.40
N LYS A 68 -4.44 -16.22 -7.27
CA LYS A 68 -4.42 -17.65 -7.61
C LYS A 68 -4.05 -17.91 -9.07
N LYS A 69 -4.55 -17.10 -10.00
CA LYS A 69 -4.21 -17.20 -11.42
C LYS A 69 -2.75 -16.83 -11.70
N GLY A 70 -2.22 -15.81 -11.04
CA GLY A 70 -0.86 -15.32 -11.26
C GLY A 70 0.23 -16.15 -10.57
N PHE A 71 -0.08 -16.72 -9.40
CA PHE A 71 0.92 -17.35 -8.53
C PHE A 71 0.59 -18.80 -8.15
N GLY A 72 -0.58 -19.32 -8.53
CA GLY A 72 -1.06 -20.63 -8.10
C GLY A 72 -1.65 -20.61 -6.69
N ASP A 73 -1.77 -21.78 -6.07
CA ASP A 73 -2.20 -21.88 -4.67
C ASP A 73 -1.01 -21.63 -3.74
N TYR A 74 -1.08 -20.59 -2.89
CA TYR A 74 -0.02 -20.29 -1.94
C TYR A 74 0.28 -21.44 -0.97
N GLN A 75 -0.70 -22.30 -0.68
CA GLN A 75 -0.51 -23.45 0.21
C GLN A 75 0.60 -24.39 -0.29
N ARG A 76 0.91 -24.38 -1.60
CA ARG A 76 2.02 -25.15 -2.17
C ARG A 76 3.37 -24.80 -1.55
N TYR A 77 3.65 -23.52 -1.26
CA TYR A 77 4.94 -23.13 -0.66
C TYR A 77 5.01 -23.41 0.84
N LEU A 78 3.87 -23.42 1.52
CA LEU A 78 3.81 -23.81 2.93
C LEU A 78 4.08 -25.31 3.10
N ASN A 79 3.60 -26.12 2.16
CA ASN A 79 3.76 -27.58 2.17
C ASN A 79 5.09 -28.03 1.54
N ASN A 80 5.61 -27.27 0.58
CA ASN A 80 6.87 -27.52 -0.10
C ASN A 80 7.71 -26.23 -0.17
N PRO A 81 8.58 -25.97 0.83
CA PRO A 81 9.46 -24.81 0.82
C PRO A 81 10.42 -24.75 -0.37
N GLU A 82 10.79 -25.88 -0.99
CA GLU A 82 11.67 -25.91 -2.16
C GLU A 82 11.01 -25.25 -3.37
N ALA A 83 9.69 -25.37 -3.52
CA ALA A 83 8.93 -24.70 -4.57
C ALA A 83 8.99 -23.16 -4.46
N TRP A 84 9.26 -22.62 -3.26
CA TRP A 84 9.52 -21.18 -3.12
C TRP A 84 10.85 -20.80 -3.76
N GLU A 85 11.89 -21.61 -3.56
CA GLU A 85 13.24 -21.36 -4.08
C GLU A 85 13.30 -21.49 -5.60
N GLU A 86 12.51 -22.39 -6.19
CA GLU A 86 12.41 -22.58 -7.64
C GLU A 86 11.78 -21.37 -8.33
N ASP A 87 10.78 -20.76 -7.70
CA ASP A 87 9.98 -19.72 -8.33
C ASP A 87 10.36 -18.28 -7.89
N LYS A 88 11.27 -18.13 -6.91
CA LYS A 88 11.65 -16.82 -6.33
C LYS A 88 12.23 -15.83 -7.34
N ASP A 89 12.81 -16.34 -8.43
CA ASP A 89 13.44 -15.53 -9.47
C ASP A 89 12.42 -15.00 -10.50
N SER A 90 11.14 -15.39 -10.39
CA SER A 90 10.11 -14.82 -11.25
C SER A 90 9.83 -13.35 -10.89
N GLU A 91 9.55 -12.55 -11.92
CA GLU A 91 9.38 -11.08 -11.83
C GLU A 91 8.34 -10.64 -10.79
N TYR A 92 7.38 -11.52 -10.46
CA TYR A 92 6.26 -11.20 -9.61
C TYR A 92 6.42 -11.70 -8.16
N TYR A 93 7.39 -12.58 -7.86
CA TYR A 93 7.47 -13.21 -6.53
C TYR A 93 7.83 -12.26 -5.41
N GLY A 94 8.52 -11.16 -5.73
CA GLY A 94 8.74 -10.10 -4.76
C GLY A 94 7.44 -9.49 -4.20
N LEU A 95 6.29 -9.66 -4.86
CA LEU A 95 4.99 -9.22 -4.34
C LEU A 95 4.42 -10.13 -3.25
N LEU A 96 4.96 -11.33 -3.08
CA LEU A 96 4.51 -12.31 -2.09
C LEU A 96 5.33 -12.21 -0.80
N ILE A 97 4.72 -12.67 0.30
CA ILE A 97 5.35 -12.83 1.61
C ILE A 97 6.01 -14.22 1.63
N PRO A 98 7.31 -14.34 1.95
CA PRO A 98 7.95 -15.64 2.03
C PRO A 98 7.31 -16.56 3.09
N PRO A 99 7.25 -17.90 2.86
CA PRO A 99 6.63 -18.86 3.79
C PRO A 99 7.15 -18.75 5.23
N LYS A 100 8.46 -18.54 5.39
CA LYS A 100 9.11 -18.33 6.69
C LYS A 100 8.55 -17.12 7.42
N VAL A 101 8.28 -16.03 6.68
CA VAL A 101 7.72 -14.78 7.20
C VAL A 101 6.24 -14.94 7.54
N VAL A 102 5.46 -15.63 6.71
CA VAL A 102 4.05 -15.98 7.02
C VAL A 102 3.98 -16.78 8.33
N LYS A 103 4.81 -17.81 8.48
CA LYS A 103 4.88 -18.65 9.68
C LYS A 103 5.24 -17.84 10.92
N PHE A 104 6.21 -16.92 10.81
CA PHE A 104 6.60 -16.00 11.87
C PHE A 104 5.40 -15.19 12.38
N TYR A 105 4.75 -14.42 11.51
CA TYR A 105 3.65 -13.55 11.94
C TYR A 105 2.44 -14.34 12.46
N LYS A 106 2.06 -15.45 11.83
CA LYS A 106 0.98 -16.32 12.34
C LYS A 106 1.28 -16.88 13.74
N ASN A 107 2.53 -17.24 14.02
CA ASN A 107 2.91 -17.67 15.36
C ASN A 107 2.82 -16.53 16.38
N ARG A 108 3.20 -15.30 15.99
CA ARG A 108 3.09 -14.12 16.84
C ARG A 108 1.64 -13.73 17.13
N LEU A 109 0.73 -13.91 16.19
CA LEU A 109 -0.71 -13.63 16.39
C LEU A 109 -1.39 -14.61 17.36
N LYS A 110 -0.79 -15.79 17.62
CA LYS A 110 -1.28 -16.72 18.65
C LYS A 110 -0.89 -16.29 20.07
N ASP A 111 0.07 -15.37 20.19
CA ASP A 111 0.57 -14.90 21.48
C ASP A 111 -0.15 -13.60 21.89
N SER A 112 -1.02 -13.68 22.89
CA SER A 112 -1.75 -12.52 23.41
C SER A 112 -0.85 -11.44 24.03
N ASN A 113 0.42 -11.75 24.29
CA ASN A 113 1.40 -10.75 24.73
C ASN A 113 2.00 -9.95 23.57
N THR A 114 1.70 -10.30 22.32
CA THR A 114 2.24 -9.65 21.14
C THR A 114 1.14 -8.94 20.36
N LYS A 115 1.38 -7.68 20.00
CA LYS A 115 0.53 -6.91 19.08
C LYS A 115 1.30 -6.62 17.80
N LEU A 116 0.72 -6.95 16.65
CA LEU A 116 1.30 -6.66 15.34
C LEU A 116 0.64 -5.42 14.73
N VAL A 117 1.47 -4.48 14.27
CA VAL A 117 1.04 -3.30 13.54
C VAL A 117 1.87 -3.14 12.28
N ILE A 118 1.20 -3.07 11.14
CA ILE A 118 1.81 -2.85 9.83
C ILE A 118 1.68 -1.36 9.48
N LEU A 119 2.80 -0.67 9.31
CA LEU A 119 2.90 0.73 8.93
C LEU A 119 3.45 0.81 7.51
N THR A 120 2.59 1.00 6.50
CA THR A 120 2.98 0.92 5.08
C THR A 120 2.69 2.21 4.32
N ARG A 121 3.51 2.59 3.35
CA ARG A 121 3.15 3.67 2.38
C ARG A 121 2.23 3.19 1.26
N ASN A 122 1.96 1.89 1.20
CA ASN A 122 1.01 1.28 0.30
C ASN A 122 -0.40 1.37 0.90
N ARG A 123 -1.38 0.79 0.21
CA ARG A 123 -2.75 0.85 0.66
C ARG A 123 -3.04 -0.27 1.65
N ALA A 124 -3.76 0.07 2.72
CA ALA A 124 -4.13 -0.90 3.74
C ALA A 124 -5.02 -2.03 3.18
N ASP A 125 -5.96 -1.71 2.28
CA ASP A 125 -6.83 -2.69 1.64
C ASP A 125 -6.06 -3.71 0.80
N TYR A 126 -5.07 -3.26 0.02
CA TYR A 126 -4.15 -4.15 -0.70
C TYR A 126 -3.40 -5.09 0.24
N VAL A 127 -2.82 -4.56 1.32
CA VAL A 127 -2.09 -5.39 2.32
C VAL A 127 -3.00 -6.48 2.89
N ILE A 128 -4.24 -6.15 3.22
CA ILE A 128 -5.21 -7.13 3.74
C ILE A 128 -5.50 -8.22 2.71
N GLU A 129 -5.68 -7.89 1.44
CA GLU A 129 -5.91 -8.89 0.39
C GLU A 129 -4.67 -9.77 0.13
N VAL A 130 -3.46 -9.23 0.25
CA VAL A 130 -2.24 -10.04 0.22
C VAL A 130 -2.23 -11.01 1.40
N LEU A 131 -2.48 -10.55 2.62
CA LEU A 131 -2.51 -11.43 3.80
C LEU A 131 -3.56 -12.54 3.67
N LYS A 132 -4.76 -12.24 3.14
CA LYS A 132 -5.77 -13.26 2.83
C LYS A 132 -5.26 -14.32 1.87
N TYR A 133 -4.58 -13.91 0.79
CA TYR A 133 -3.99 -14.85 -0.17
C TYR A 133 -2.95 -15.79 0.49
N HIS A 134 -2.22 -15.29 1.49
CA HIS A 134 -1.26 -16.07 2.30
C HIS A 134 -1.93 -16.90 3.41
N GLY A 135 -3.26 -17.00 3.38
CA GLY A 135 -4.08 -17.83 4.25
C GLY A 135 -4.25 -17.29 5.66
N PHE A 136 -4.10 -15.98 5.90
CA PHE A 136 -4.49 -15.37 7.18
C PHE A 136 -6.01 -15.42 7.31
N THR A 137 -6.49 -15.91 8.45
CA THR A 137 -7.92 -16.01 8.76
C THR A 137 -8.50 -14.64 9.13
N GLU A 138 -9.81 -14.48 9.03
CA GLU A 138 -10.49 -13.23 9.41
C GLU A 138 -10.22 -12.82 10.87
N ASP A 139 -10.10 -13.79 11.78
CA ASP A 139 -9.79 -13.51 13.18
C ASP A 139 -8.32 -13.11 13.40
N GLU A 140 -7.39 -13.64 12.60
CA GLU A 140 -6.01 -13.15 12.56
C GLU A 140 -5.96 -11.73 11.98
N LEU A 141 -6.67 -11.45 10.89
CA LEU A 141 -6.69 -10.12 10.25
C LEU A 141 -7.26 -9.04 11.17
N LYS A 142 -8.28 -9.35 11.98
CA LYS A 142 -8.82 -8.43 13.00
C LYS A 142 -7.79 -8.06 14.08
N GLN A 143 -6.80 -8.91 14.34
CA GLN A 143 -5.74 -8.67 15.31
C GLN A 143 -4.61 -7.82 14.74
N ILE A 144 -4.50 -7.73 13.41
CA ILE A 144 -3.48 -6.94 12.72
C ILE A 144 -4.01 -5.53 12.51
N LYS A 145 -3.33 -4.54 13.10
CA LYS A 145 -3.60 -3.14 12.76
C LYS A 145 -2.77 -2.76 11.53
N THR A 146 -3.42 -2.41 10.43
CA THR A 146 -2.75 -1.95 9.21
C THR A 146 -3.03 -0.47 8.98
N GLU A 147 -1.98 0.33 8.88
CA GLU A 147 -2.08 1.78 8.68
C GLU A 147 -1.33 2.20 7.41
N ALA A 148 -2.07 2.85 6.50
CA ALA A 148 -1.52 3.47 5.31
C ALA A 148 -0.93 4.85 5.67
N VAL A 149 0.38 4.91 5.82
CA VAL A 149 1.10 6.15 6.13
C VAL A 149 1.30 7.00 4.87
N GLY A 150 1.06 8.31 4.99
CA GLY A 150 1.31 9.25 3.89
C GLY A 150 2.79 9.32 3.49
N ASN A 151 3.06 9.99 2.36
CA ASN A 151 4.44 10.21 1.87
C ASN A 151 5.17 11.35 2.59
N GLN A 152 4.58 11.92 3.63
CA GLN A 152 5.18 13.02 4.39
C GLN A 152 6.37 12.51 5.21
N SER A 153 7.43 13.31 5.27
CA SER A 153 8.59 13.02 6.13
C SER A 153 8.14 12.87 7.58
N GLY A 154 8.58 11.81 8.26
CA GLY A 154 8.22 11.55 9.65
C GLY A 154 6.83 10.94 9.86
N ALA A 155 6.08 10.58 8.81
CA ALA A 155 4.77 9.95 8.96
C ALA A 155 4.84 8.67 9.82
N LYS A 156 5.75 7.74 9.51
CA LYS A 156 5.94 6.51 10.31
C LYS A 156 6.31 6.79 11.77
N LYS A 157 7.15 7.80 12.04
CA LYS A 157 7.45 8.24 13.41
C LYS A 157 6.18 8.66 14.16
N ASN A 158 5.36 9.50 13.54
CA ASN A 158 4.14 10.02 14.17
C ASN A 158 3.13 8.89 14.42
N PHE A 159 2.93 8.00 13.45
CA PHE A 159 2.06 6.83 13.61
C PHE A 159 2.59 5.85 14.67
N ALA A 160 3.90 5.56 14.70
CA ALA A 160 4.50 4.73 15.75
C ALA A 160 4.24 5.31 17.15
N LYS A 161 4.38 6.64 17.33
CA LYS A 161 4.03 7.30 18.60
C LYS A 161 2.58 7.09 18.99
N GLN A 162 1.67 7.34 18.06
CA GLN A 162 0.23 7.19 18.27
C GLN A 162 -0.12 5.74 18.63
N VAL A 163 0.35 4.77 17.86
CA VAL A 163 0.10 3.34 18.08
C VAL A 163 0.60 2.89 19.44
N MET A 164 1.81 3.33 19.84
CA MET A 164 2.31 3.03 21.18
C MET A 164 1.40 3.68 22.24
N GLN A 165 0.83 4.87 22.00
CA GLN A 165 -0.01 5.60 22.97
C GLN A 165 -1.33 4.90 23.19
N GLU A 166 -1.94 4.43 22.12
CA GLU A 166 -3.13 3.59 22.15
C GLU A 166 -2.86 2.23 22.81
N THR A 167 -1.68 1.65 22.59
CA THR A 167 -1.35 0.31 23.08
C THR A 167 -0.97 0.30 24.57
N TRP A 168 -0.25 1.32 25.04
CA TRP A 168 0.23 1.44 26.42
C TRP A 168 0.07 2.86 26.96
N PRO A 169 -1.07 3.22 27.56
CA PRO A 169 -1.21 4.50 28.27
C PRO A 169 -0.10 4.70 29.31
N ASP A 170 0.18 5.95 29.70
CA ASP A 170 1.44 6.36 30.38
C ASP A 170 1.81 5.56 31.64
N GLU A 171 0.83 4.98 32.31
CA GLU A 171 0.99 4.21 33.55
C GLU A 171 1.49 2.76 33.32
N GLN A 172 1.54 2.27 32.08
CA GLN A 172 1.80 0.85 31.74
C GLN A 172 3.13 0.60 31.00
N LYS A 173 4.06 1.58 30.99
CA LYS A 173 5.24 1.55 30.12
C LYS A 173 6.38 0.63 30.56
N LYS A 174 6.56 0.44 31.87
CA LYS A 174 7.67 -0.35 32.40
C LYS A 174 7.56 -1.80 31.89
N THR A 175 8.69 -2.35 31.46
CA THR A 175 8.86 -3.74 30.94
C THR A 175 8.22 -4.04 29.58
N LYS A 176 7.84 -3.01 28.80
CA LYS A 176 7.30 -3.17 27.44
C LYS A 176 8.39 -3.12 26.36
N TRP A 177 8.11 -3.77 25.23
CA TRP A 177 9.08 -4.04 24.17
C TRP A 177 8.55 -3.63 22.81
N VAL A 178 9.34 -2.86 22.05
CA VAL A 178 9.02 -2.54 20.65
C VAL A 178 10.02 -3.22 19.73
N CYS A 179 9.51 -4.06 18.84
CA CYS A 179 10.24 -4.64 17.73
C CYS A 179 9.97 -3.83 16.47
N ILE A 180 11.00 -3.36 15.77
CA ILE A 180 10.86 -2.57 14.54
C ILE A 180 11.47 -3.34 13.37
N TYR A 181 10.64 -3.60 12.37
CA TYR A 181 11.03 -4.18 11.09
C TYR A 181 10.72 -3.17 9.98
N ASP A 182 11.74 -2.55 9.38
CA ASP A 182 11.62 -1.75 8.16
C ASP A 182 12.90 -1.87 7.30
N ASP A 183 12.76 -2.21 6.03
CA ASP A 183 13.84 -2.35 5.05
C ASP A 183 14.49 -1.00 4.75
N SER A 184 13.70 0.08 4.81
CA SER A 184 14.22 1.44 4.69
C SER A 184 14.89 1.86 6.00
N SER A 185 16.21 1.95 5.98
CA SER A 185 17.01 2.43 7.13
C SER A 185 16.53 3.79 7.68
N LYS A 186 16.07 4.68 6.80
CA LYS A 186 15.52 5.99 7.15
C LYS A 186 14.21 5.86 7.93
N ASP A 187 13.27 5.06 7.44
CA ASP A 187 11.99 4.87 8.09
C ASP A 187 12.14 4.08 9.41
N ARG A 188 13.03 3.08 9.42
CA ARG A 188 13.45 2.35 10.63
C ARG A 188 13.96 3.30 11.70
N GLU A 189 14.91 4.17 11.39
CA GLU A 189 15.45 5.13 12.37
C GLU A 189 14.38 6.14 12.81
N SER A 190 13.49 6.55 11.91
CA SER A 190 12.35 7.41 12.25
C SER A 190 11.46 6.79 13.35
N MET A 191 11.16 5.49 13.23
CA MET A 191 10.40 4.76 14.25
C MET A 191 11.23 4.52 15.53
N LYS A 192 12.54 4.28 15.44
CA LYS A 192 13.41 4.19 16.62
C LYS A 192 13.42 5.50 17.42
N VAL A 193 13.43 6.65 16.74
CA VAL A 193 13.28 7.96 17.39
C VAL A 193 11.94 8.08 18.11
N ALA A 194 10.84 7.59 17.51
CA ALA A 194 9.54 7.55 18.19
C ALA A 194 9.59 6.77 19.51
N VAL A 195 10.24 5.59 19.52
CA VAL A 195 10.38 4.74 20.73
C VAL A 195 11.22 5.45 21.79
N LYS A 196 12.35 6.06 21.39
CA LYS A 196 13.23 6.81 22.31
C LYS A 196 12.52 8.02 22.93
N GLU A 197 11.81 8.81 22.12
CA GLU A 197 11.08 10.00 22.59
C GLU A 197 9.94 9.66 23.55
N ARG A 198 9.45 8.43 23.53
CA ARG A 198 8.39 7.98 24.43
C ARG A 198 8.88 7.71 25.86
N GLY A 199 10.16 7.42 26.04
CA GLY A 199 10.75 7.00 27.31
C GLY A 199 10.29 5.62 27.78
N ASP A 200 11.08 4.98 28.64
CA ASP A 200 10.75 3.74 29.37
C ASP A 200 10.36 2.49 28.56
N LEU A 201 10.47 2.55 27.23
CA LEU A 201 10.31 1.39 26.36
C LEU A 201 11.65 0.81 25.98
N ASN A 202 11.68 -0.51 25.93
CA ASN A 202 12.83 -1.20 25.40
C ASN A 202 12.66 -1.44 23.90
N LEU A 203 13.77 -1.36 23.17
CA LEU A 203 13.79 -1.36 21.71
C LEU A 203 14.60 -2.53 21.16
N ILE A 204 14.00 -3.28 20.25
CA ILE A 204 14.67 -4.21 19.35
C ILE A 204 14.43 -3.74 17.93
N ALA A 205 15.50 -3.34 17.25
CA ALA A 205 15.45 -2.95 15.85
C ALA A 205 16.67 -3.57 15.17
N PRO A 206 16.62 -4.88 14.83
CA PRO A 206 17.73 -5.52 14.14
C PRO A 206 17.99 -4.75 12.85
N GLU A 207 19.25 -4.60 12.51
CA GLU A 207 19.61 -4.22 11.15
C GLU A 207 19.40 -5.46 10.30
N PHE A 208 18.55 -5.34 9.28
CA PHE A 208 18.37 -6.42 8.31
C PHE A 208 18.58 -5.88 6.90
N ASN A 209 18.99 -6.82 6.04
CA ASN A 209 19.08 -6.61 4.62
C ASN A 209 17.66 -6.53 4.04
N PRO A 210 17.31 -5.47 3.30
CA PRO A 210 16.03 -5.34 2.60
C PRO A 210 15.58 -6.58 1.81
N ALA A 211 16.52 -7.42 1.38
CA ALA A 211 16.20 -8.60 0.60
C ALA A 211 15.50 -9.70 1.41
N GLU A 212 15.76 -9.84 2.72
CA GLU A 212 15.19 -10.94 3.52
C GLU A 212 15.09 -10.60 5.02
N LEU A 213 13.87 -10.60 5.55
CA LEU A 213 13.65 -10.62 7.01
C LEU A 213 14.17 -11.95 7.58
N ASN A 214 15.21 -11.90 8.41
CA ASN A 214 15.72 -13.07 9.12
C ASN A 214 14.77 -13.41 10.29
N THR A 215 13.80 -14.26 10.02
CA THR A 215 12.75 -14.65 10.97
C THR A 215 13.30 -15.41 12.18
N GLU A 216 14.42 -16.14 12.03
CA GLU A 216 15.04 -16.86 13.14
C GLU A 216 15.65 -15.90 14.16
N GLU A 217 16.32 -14.83 13.69
CA GLU A 217 16.82 -13.78 14.56
C GLU A 217 15.69 -13.01 15.26
N CYS A 218 14.59 -12.78 14.55
CA CYS A 218 13.41 -12.14 15.11
C CYS A 218 12.79 -13.01 16.22
N GLU A 219 12.60 -14.30 15.96
CA GLU A 219 12.07 -15.26 16.94
C GLU A 219 12.98 -15.41 18.16
N GLU A 220 14.29 -15.50 17.98
CA GLU A 220 15.24 -15.60 19.09
C GLU A 220 15.25 -14.32 19.94
N GLY A 221 15.17 -13.14 19.31
CA GLY A 221 15.03 -11.87 20.01
C GLY A 221 13.77 -11.82 20.86
N ILE A 222 12.63 -12.23 20.30
CA ILE A 222 11.34 -12.26 21.01
C ILE A 222 11.33 -13.31 22.13
N ARG A 223 11.87 -14.51 21.89
CA ARG A 223 12.02 -15.56 22.91
C ARG A 223 12.85 -15.06 24.09
N THR A 224 13.96 -14.38 23.81
CA THR A 224 14.82 -13.77 24.83
C THR A 224 14.06 -12.73 25.63
N ILE A 225 13.27 -11.86 24.99
CA ILE A 225 12.40 -10.89 25.68
C ILE A 225 11.45 -11.60 26.64
N LEU A 226 10.72 -12.62 26.16
CA LEU A 226 9.71 -13.32 26.95
C LEU A 226 10.36 -14.03 28.16
N GLN A 227 11.51 -14.66 27.95
CA GLN A 227 12.27 -15.28 29.04
C GLN A 227 12.71 -14.25 30.08
N LEU A 228 13.19 -13.08 29.64
CA LEU A 228 13.59 -11.99 30.55
C LEU A 228 12.40 -11.39 31.29
N ALA A 229 11.26 -11.23 30.62
CA ALA A 229 10.02 -10.76 31.25
C ALA A 229 9.53 -11.74 32.34
N SER A 230 9.74 -13.06 32.13
CA SER A 230 9.40 -14.09 33.11
C SER A 230 10.39 -14.21 34.29
N SER A 231 11.66 -13.83 34.11
CA SER A 231 12.74 -14.11 35.08
C SER A 231 12.85 -13.12 36.25
N GLN A 232 11.76 -12.40 36.55
CA GLN A 232 11.71 -11.20 37.38
C GLN A 232 12.56 -10.03 36.84
N PRO A 233 12.07 -8.78 36.92
CA PRO A 233 12.79 -7.62 36.44
C PRO A 233 14.01 -7.37 37.33
N THR A 234 15.16 -7.93 36.97
CA THR A 234 16.42 -7.50 37.57
C THR A 234 16.57 -6.02 37.24
N LYS A 235 16.72 -5.17 38.27
CA LYS A 235 16.79 -3.69 38.18
C LYS A 235 17.99 -3.15 37.36
N ASN A 236 18.70 -4.00 36.61
CA ASN A 236 19.96 -3.65 35.98
C ASN A 236 19.89 -3.74 34.44
N PRO A 237 19.72 -2.60 33.73
CA PRO A 237 19.75 -2.54 32.27
C PRO A 237 21.10 -2.93 31.64
N ASP A 238 22.20 -3.00 32.39
CA ASP A 238 23.53 -3.36 31.86
C ASP A 238 23.68 -4.86 31.55
N LYS A 239 22.94 -5.74 32.26
CA LYS A 239 22.88 -7.17 31.88
C LYS A 239 22.20 -7.38 30.54
N TRP A 240 21.44 -6.37 30.09
CA TRP A 240 20.59 -6.42 28.92
C TRP A 240 21.39 -6.20 27.62
N SER A 241 22.26 -5.19 27.61
CA SER A 241 23.24 -4.98 26.54
C SER A 241 24.23 -6.15 26.44
N GLU A 242 24.56 -6.79 27.55
CA GLU A 242 25.39 -8.00 27.60
C GLU A 242 24.70 -9.22 26.96
N ALA A 243 23.40 -9.45 27.22
CA ALA A 243 22.64 -10.55 26.61
C ALA A 243 22.55 -10.39 25.08
N ILE A 244 22.27 -9.18 24.60
CA ILE A 244 22.29 -8.86 23.16
C ILE A 244 23.69 -9.05 22.58
N SER A 245 24.73 -8.61 23.30
CA SER A 245 26.12 -8.78 22.86
C SER A 245 26.52 -10.25 22.78
N LYS A 246 26.05 -11.09 23.71
CA LYS A 246 26.25 -12.55 23.69
C LYS A 246 25.53 -13.22 22.52
N LEU A 247 24.33 -12.78 22.18
CA LEU A 247 23.61 -13.22 20.98
C LEU A 247 24.39 -12.88 19.70
N LYS A 248 24.89 -11.65 19.60
CA LYS A 248 25.74 -11.22 18.47
C LYS A 248 27.06 -12.01 18.42
N ALA A 249 27.70 -12.24 19.56
CA ALA A 249 28.96 -12.98 19.65
C ALA A 249 28.81 -14.47 19.30
N ARG A 250 27.69 -15.11 19.67
CA ARG A 250 27.39 -16.50 19.28
C ARG A 250 27.31 -16.68 17.77
N LYS A 251 26.88 -15.67 17.02
CA LYS A 251 26.81 -15.71 15.54
C LYS A 251 28.15 -15.48 14.85
N GLN A 252 29.07 -14.74 15.49
CA GLN A 252 30.42 -14.51 14.95
C GLN A 252 31.38 -15.65 15.27
N ALA A 253 31.00 -16.57 16.16
CA ALA A 253 31.77 -17.77 16.41
C ALA A 253 31.76 -18.63 15.13
N PRO A 254 32.92 -18.97 14.55
CA PRO A 254 32.98 -19.86 13.40
C PRO A 254 32.31 -21.18 13.79
N ILE A 255 31.34 -21.61 12.97
CA ILE A 255 30.75 -22.94 13.08
C ILE A 255 31.92 -23.91 12.91
N LYS A 256 32.33 -24.56 14.00
CA LYS A 256 33.25 -25.69 13.92
C LYS A 256 32.49 -26.82 13.22
N THR A 257 32.61 -26.86 11.90
CA THR A 257 32.28 -28.07 11.15
C THR A 257 33.33 -29.10 11.53
N ASP A 258 32.95 -30.04 12.39
CA ASP A 258 33.73 -31.25 12.60
C ASP A 258 33.69 -32.07 11.30
N SER A 259 34.57 -31.73 10.37
CA SER A 259 34.83 -32.52 9.17
C SER A 259 35.63 -33.77 9.57
N GLN A 260 34.93 -34.78 10.10
CA GLN A 260 35.33 -36.17 9.93
C GLN A 260 34.40 -36.81 8.90
N VAL A 261 34.74 -36.66 7.63
CA VAL A 261 34.21 -37.51 6.56
C VAL A 261 35.35 -38.39 6.09
N THR A 262 35.32 -39.63 6.53
CA THR A 262 36.02 -40.76 5.93
C THR A 262 35.67 -40.84 4.44
N ALA A 263 36.68 -40.78 3.58
CA ALA A 263 36.54 -41.08 2.16
C ALA A 263 36.06 -42.52 2.00
N ILE A 264 34.91 -42.69 1.34
CA ILE A 264 34.50 -43.96 0.75
C ILE A 264 34.47 -43.69 -0.76
N GLU A 265 35.44 -44.27 -1.45
CA GLU A 265 35.42 -44.41 -2.91
C GLU A 265 34.24 -45.30 -3.29
N HIS A 266 33.32 -44.80 -4.12
CA HIS A 266 32.37 -45.66 -4.80
C HIS A 266 32.34 -45.38 -6.29
N ASP A 267 32.46 -46.50 -6.98
CA ASP A 267 32.76 -46.71 -8.37
C ASP A 267 31.58 -46.38 -9.30
N SER A 268 31.97 -45.97 -10.50
CA SER A 268 31.20 -45.67 -11.69
C SER A 268 30.20 -46.76 -12.10
N SER A 269 28.95 -46.37 -12.39
CA SER A 269 28.16 -46.91 -13.51
C SER A 269 26.83 -46.16 -13.70
N SER A 270 26.69 -45.50 -14.86
CA SER A 270 25.40 -45.06 -15.43
C SER A 270 24.60 -46.28 -15.93
N PRO A 271 23.27 -46.18 -16.10
CA PRO A 271 22.78 -45.73 -17.40
C PRO A 271 21.52 -44.84 -17.39
N SER A 272 21.38 -44.15 -18.52
CA SER A 272 20.25 -43.43 -19.10
C SER A 272 18.88 -44.10 -18.96
N ASP A 273 17.82 -43.33 -18.68
CA ASP A 273 16.62 -43.18 -19.55
C ASP A 273 15.61 -42.16 -18.97
N SER A 274 14.64 -41.76 -19.79
CA SER A 274 13.47 -40.85 -19.60
C SER A 274 13.73 -39.38 -20.00
N SER A 275 13.26 -38.85 -21.13
CA SER A 275 11.93 -38.77 -21.78
C SER A 275 10.97 -37.76 -21.14
N GLU A 276 10.59 -36.75 -21.93
CA GLU A 276 9.32 -35.99 -21.90
C GLU A 276 9.16 -34.92 -20.77
N LEU A 277 8.84 -33.63 -20.97
CA LEU A 277 8.25 -32.77 -22.02
C LEU A 277 8.66 -31.28 -21.77
N PRO A 278 8.73 -30.40 -22.79
CA PRO A 278 8.78 -28.95 -22.54
C PRO A 278 7.37 -28.33 -22.49
N PHE A 279 7.06 -27.68 -21.37
CA PHE A 279 5.86 -26.88 -21.15
C PHE A 279 6.00 -25.54 -21.91
N TYR A 280 5.34 -25.39 -23.05
CA TYR A 280 5.25 -24.13 -23.80
C TYR A 280 4.07 -23.30 -23.30
N TRP A 281 4.34 -22.10 -22.79
CA TRP A 281 3.34 -21.04 -22.73
C TRP A 281 3.11 -20.54 -24.16
N ARG A 282 1.90 -20.77 -24.72
CA ARG A 282 1.48 -20.16 -25.98
C ARG A 282 0.84 -18.80 -25.70
N ASP A 283 1.46 -17.77 -26.26
CA ASP A 283 0.82 -16.49 -26.54
C ASP A 283 -0.43 -16.71 -27.40
N THR A 284 -1.57 -16.21 -26.92
CA THR A 284 -2.79 -16.12 -27.71
C THR A 284 -2.97 -14.66 -28.12
N GLU A 285 -2.31 -14.28 -29.21
CA GLU A 285 -2.64 -13.08 -29.95
C GLU A 285 -3.96 -13.30 -30.70
N LEU A 286 -4.99 -12.53 -30.33
CA LEU A 286 -6.23 -12.43 -31.09
C LEU A 286 -6.01 -11.52 -32.29
N VAL A 287 -5.94 -12.13 -33.47
CA VAL A 287 -6.05 -11.46 -34.77
C VAL A 287 -7.51 -11.09 -35.01
N PRO A 288 -7.85 -9.82 -35.35
CA PRO A 288 -9.12 -9.51 -35.99
C PRO A 288 -9.01 -9.73 -37.49
N SER A 289 -9.91 -10.57 -38.01
CA SER A 289 -10.10 -10.85 -39.44
C SER A 289 -10.60 -9.62 -40.20
N SER A 290 -9.95 -9.39 -41.34
CA SER A 290 -10.30 -8.51 -42.44
C SER A 290 -11.75 -8.67 -42.94
N SER A 291 -12.37 -7.55 -43.32
CA SER A 291 -13.30 -7.53 -44.45
C SER A 291 -13.09 -6.26 -45.27
N ASP A 292 -12.52 -6.48 -46.45
CA ASP A 292 -12.49 -5.55 -47.56
C ASP A 292 -13.90 -5.16 -48.01
N SER A 293 -14.09 -3.89 -48.35
CA SER A 293 -15.05 -3.49 -49.36
C SER A 293 -14.61 -2.16 -49.98
N ALA A 294 -14.01 -2.27 -51.17
CA ALA A 294 -13.82 -1.18 -52.10
C ALA A 294 -15.06 -1.05 -53.00
N SER A 295 -15.65 0.14 -53.10
CA SER A 295 -16.10 0.68 -54.39
C SER A 295 -16.66 2.10 -54.33
N LEU A 296 -16.23 2.86 -55.35
CA LEU A 296 -16.95 3.86 -56.14
C LEU A 296 -17.02 5.33 -55.68
N ARG A 297 -16.32 6.12 -56.49
CA ARG A 297 -16.45 7.54 -56.82
C ARG A 297 -17.89 8.06 -56.86
N SER A 298 -18.09 9.29 -56.40
CA SER A 298 -18.76 10.35 -57.18
C SER A 298 -18.57 11.72 -56.53
N SER A 299 -18.00 12.65 -57.30
CA SER A 299 -17.99 14.08 -57.03
C SER A 299 -19.38 14.68 -57.20
N SER A 300 -19.80 15.56 -56.28
CA SER A 300 -20.75 16.63 -56.59
C SER A 300 -20.72 17.71 -55.51
N ASN A 301 -20.25 18.88 -55.92
CA ASN A 301 -20.45 20.15 -55.23
C ASN A 301 -21.94 20.49 -55.18
N SER A 302 -22.46 20.78 -54.00
CA SER A 302 -23.66 21.59 -53.83
C SER A 302 -23.58 22.31 -52.48
N GLU A 303 -23.21 23.59 -52.53
CA GLU A 303 -23.38 24.54 -51.44
C GLU A 303 -24.87 24.61 -51.09
N SER A 304 -25.21 24.11 -49.91
CA SER A 304 -26.52 24.34 -49.30
C SER A 304 -26.26 24.93 -47.92
N SER A 305 -26.66 26.18 -47.75
CA SER A 305 -26.66 26.90 -46.47
C SER A 305 -27.69 26.24 -45.56
N SER A 306 -27.23 25.22 -44.83
CA SER A 306 -27.94 24.62 -43.71
C SER A 306 -27.70 25.50 -42.48
N THR A 307 -28.79 26.05 -41.96
CA THR A 307 -28.86 26.56 -40.59
C THR A 307 -28.56 25.39 -39.67
N SER A 308 -27.32 25.29 -39.20
CA SER A 308 -26.88 24.33 -38.21
C SER A 308 -27.71 24.53 -36.94
N SER A 309 -28.44 23.49 -36.54
CA SER A 309 -28.96 23.42 -35.17
C SER A 309 -27.75 23.50 -34.23
N PRO A 310 -27.79 24.31 -33.16
CA PRO A 310 -26.66 24.44 -32.25
C PRO A 310 -26.28 23.07 -31.73
N ASP A 311 -25.02 22.67 -31.94
CA ASP A 311 -24.48 21.41 -31.45
C ASP A 311 -24.67 21.36 -29.93
N PHE A 312 -25.57 20.49 -29.47
CA PHE A 312 -25.86 20.23 -28.05
C PHE A 312 -24.67 19.57 -27.31
N HIS A 313 -23.48 19.52 -27.91
CA HIS A 313 -22.30 18.90 -27.35
C HIS A 313 -21.50 19.83 -26.41
N ASP A 314 -21.72 21.15 -26.46
CA ASP A 314 -20.98 22.14 -25.65
C ASP A 314 -21.48 22.27 -24.19
N CYS A 315 -22.53 21.54 -23.81
CA CYS A 315 -23.11 21.64 -22.46
C CYS A 315 -22.60 20.60 -21.47
N TYR A 316 -21.74 19.65 -21.86
CA TYR A 316 -21.27 18.60 -20.94
C TYR A 316 -19.79 18.70 -20.63
N LEU A 317 -19.43 18.50 -19.36
CA LEU A 317 -18.06 18.15 -19.00
C LEU A 317 -17.69 16.85 -19.73
N ASN A 318 -16.63 16.89 -20.54
CA ASN A 318 -16.10 15.68 -21.12
C ASN A 318 -15.37 14.86 -20.03
N GLU A 319 -15.04 13.60 -20.32
CA GLU A 319 -14.37 12.73 -19.35
C GLU A 319 -13.01 13.27 -18.90
N LYS A 320 -12.31 14.07 -19.73
CA LYS A 320 -11.04 14.70 -19.36
C LYS A 320 -11.25 15.82 -18.34
N ASP A 321 -12.29 16.63 -18.52
CA ASP A 321 -12.62 17.70 -17.56
C ASP A 321 -13.01 17.10 -16.21
N LYS A 322 -13.85 16.07 -16.20
CA LYS A 322 -14.27 15.36 -14.97
C LYS A 322 -13.05 14.84 -14.22
N GLU A 323 -12.12 14.22 -14.94
CA GLU A 323 -10.88 13.72 -14.36
C GLU A 323 -10.01 14.83 -13.78
N ALA A 324 -9.82 15.94 -14.51
CA ALA A 324 -9.06 17.09 -14.03
C ALA A 324 -9.69 17.70 -12.75
N ILE A 325 -11.02 17.78 -12.71
CA ILE A 325 -11.77 18.27 -11.54
C ILE A 325 -11.58 17.33 -10.34
N LEU A 326 -11.72 16.01 -10.52
CA LEU A 326 -11.52 15.03 -9.45
C LEU A 326 -10.10 15.06 -8.88
N GLN A 327 -9.09 15.18 -9.74
CA GLN A 327 -7.69 15.31 -9.31
C GLN A 327 -7.45 16.57 -8.47
N LEU A 328 -8.08 17.69 -8.85
CA LEU A 328 -8.01 18.94 -8.10
C LEU A 328 -8.72 18.84 -6.75
N ILE A 329 -9.95 18.31 -6.70
CA ILE A 329 -10.70 18.09 -5.45
C ILE A 329 -9.85 17.30 -4.47
N HIS A 330 -9.27 16.19 -4.91
CA HIS A 330 -8.46 15.34 -4.06
C HIS A 330 -7.17 16.04 -3.58
N THR A 331 -6.50 16.78 -4.47
CA THR A 331 -5.30 17.53 -4.12
C THR A 331 -5.62 18.59 -3.06
N LEU A 332 -6.69 19.35 -3.26
CA LEU A 332 -7.15 20.36 -2.30
C LEU A 332 -7.58 19.72 -0.97
N GLY A 333 -8.23 18.56 -1.00
CA GLY A 333 -8.61 17.83 0.22
C GLY A 333 -7.40 17.47 1.07
N ARG A 334 -6.36 16.87 0.44
CA ARG A 334 -5.10 16.57 1.13
C ARG A 334 -4.43 17.82 1.69
N GLU A 335 -4.41 18.90 0.90
CA GLU A 335 -3.80 20.13 1.37
C GLU A 335 -4.60 20.81 2.47
N ARG A 336 -5.94 20.74 2.45
CA ARG A 336 -6.85 21.25 3.49
C ARG A 336 -6.63 20.52 4.81
N ASP A 337 -6.48 19.20 4.73
CA ASP A 337 -6.31 18.33 5.89
C ASP A 337 -4.86 18.37 6.44
N SER A 338 -3.94 19.02 5.72
CA SER A 338 -2.57 19.26 6.20
C SER A 338 -2.54 20.21 7.41
N PHE A 339 -1.68 19.89 8.37
CA PHE A 339 -1.48 20.69 9.59
C PHE A 339 -1.05 22.14 9.29
N PHE A 340 -0.33 22.36 8.19
CA PHE A 340 0.17 23.68 7.77
C PHE A 340 -0.78 24.41 6.81
N CYS A 341 -2.04 23.95 6.67
CA CYS A 341 -2.97 24.57 5.75
C CYS A 341 -3.40 25.97 6.23
N MET A 342 -2.79 27.00 5.64
CA MET A 342 -3.30 28.35 5.69
C MET A 342 -4.58 28.45 4.86
N ASN A 343 -5.66 29.01 5.42
CA ASN A 343 -6.96 29.23 4.77
C ASN A 343 -7.75 27.94 4.43
N LYS A 344 -8.06 27.10 5.43
CA LYS A 344 -8.88 25.89 5.25
C LYS A 344 -10.23 26.18 4.60
N ASP A 345 -10.94 27.22 5.05
CA ASP A 345 -12.26 27.62 4.52
C ASP A 345 -12.21 27.93 3.03
N ARG A 346 -11.11 28.53 2.55
CA ARG A 346 -10.92 28.80 1.13
C ARG A 346 -10.73 27.52 0.33
N LYS A 347 -10.00 26.54 0.86
CA LYS A 347 -9.84 25.24 0.20
C LYS A 347 -11.13 24.45 0.20
N GLU A 348 -11.92 24.54 1.28
CA GLU A 348 -13.28 24.00 1.33
C GLU A 348 -14.14 24.58 0.22
N GLN A 349 -14.21 25.90 0.08
CA GLN A 349 -14.98 26.54 -0.99
C GLN A 349 -14.51 26.13 -2.40
N LYS A 350 -13.21 25.87 -2.60
CA LYS A 350 -12.69 25.33 -3.87
C LYS A 350 -13.15 23.90 -4.12
N ILE A 351 -13.12 23.04 -3.09
CA ILE A 351 -13.60 21.66 -3.17
C ILE A 351 -15.10 21.64 -3.44
N GLU A 352 -15.88 22.45 -2.73
CA GLU A 352 -17.33 22.57 -2.92
C GLU A 352 -17.67 23.05 -4.32
N ALA A 353 -17.00 24.10 -4.82
CA ALA A 353 -17.21 24.62 -6.18
C ALA A 353 -16.97 23.55 -7.26
N LEU A 354 -15.89 22.79 -7.13
CA LEU A 354 -15.55 21.70 -8.06
C LEU A 354 -16.52 20.51 -7.93
N THR A 355 -16.95 20.19 -6.72
CA THR A 355 -17.95 19.13 -6.47
C THR A 355 -19.31 19.52 -7.05
N HIS A 356 -19.69 20.79 -6.90
CA HIS A 356 -20.90 21.36 -7.48
C HIS A 356 -20.88 21.24 -9.02
N LEU A 357 -19.71 21.49 -9.63
CA LEU A 357 -19.52 21.34 -11.07
C LEU A 357 -19.70 19.88 -11.54
N LEU A 358 -19.27 18.88 -10.75
CA LEU A 358 -19.41 17.45 -11.09
C LEU A 358 -20.82 16.90 -10.86
N THR A 359 -21.53 17.42 -9.86
CA THR A 359 -22.81 16.85 -9.39
C THR A 359 -24.03 17.46 -10.05
N LYS A 360 -23.89 18.61 -10.72
CA LYS A 360 -25.00 19.21 -11.46
C LYS A 360 -25.29 18.41 -12.73
N ASP A 361 -26.48 17.82 -12.73
CA ASP A 361 -27.04 17.21 -13.92
C ASP A 361 -27.42 18.32 -14.92
N PHE A 362 -26.67 18.40 -16.01
CA PHE A 362 -26.91 19.36 -17.09
C PHE A 362 -28.26 19.12 -17.78
N CYS A 363 -28.80 17.90 -17.73
CA CYS A 363 -30.12 17.58 -18.30
C CYS A 363 -31.28 18.12 -17.44
N ALA A 364 -31.05 18.34 -16.15
CA ALA A 364 -32.10 18.69 -15.18
C ALA A 364 -31.96 20.11 -14.61
N SER A 365 -31.01 20.91 -15.12
CA SER A 365 -30.68 22.22 -14.57
C SER A 365 -30.98 23.36 -15.54
N ASP A 366 -31.22 24.56 -14.99
CA ASP A 366 -31.53 25.79 -15.73
C ASP A 366 -30.31 26.35 -16.51
N TYR A 367 -29.26 25.55 -16.75
CA TYR A 367 -28.02 26.02 -17.39
C TYR A 367 -27.91 25.52 -18.83
N ASN A 368 -27.84 26.47 -19.75
CA ASN A 368 -27.79 26.21 -21.19
C ASN A 368 -26.36 25.98 -21.70
N SER A 369 -25.34 26.04 -20.83
CA SER A 369 -23.92 25.84 -21.17
C SER A 369 -23.06 25.64 -19.93
N LEU A 370 -21.91 24.99 -20.11
CA LEU A 370 -20.86 24.89 -19.10
C LEU A 370 -20.39 26.26 -18.61
N SER A 371 -20.38 27.26 -19.49
CA SER A 371 -20.03 28.66 -19.18
C SER A 371 -21.01 29.33 -18.22
N ALA A 372 -22.31 29.10 -18.41
CA ALA A 372 -23.34 29.62 -17.51
C ALA A 372 -23.21 28.98 -16.11
N LEU A 373 -23.03 27.67 -16.05
CA LEU A 373 -22.85 26.94 -14.79
C LEU A 373 -21.59 27.41 -14.05
N ALA A 374 -20.45 27.50 -14.73
CA ALA A 374 -19.19 27.93 -14.10
C ALA A 374 -19.28 29.37 -13.54
N LYS A 375 -19.95 30.28 -14.24
CA LYS A 375 -20.19 31.66 -13.75
C LYS A 375 -21.07 31.67 -12.51
N ASP A 376 -22.06 30.81 -12.44
CA ASP A 376 -22.94 30.73 -11.27
C ASP A 376 -22.23 30.12 -10.06
N ILE A 377 -21.47 29.06 -10.26
CA ILE A 377 -20.59 28.48 -9.23
C ILE A 377 -19.63 29.53 -8.69
N LEU A 378 -19.05 30.38 -9.54
CA LEU A 378 -18.18 31.48 -9.11
C LEU A 378 -18.89 32.57 -8.31
N LYS A 379 -20.20 32.77 -8.49
CA LYS A 379 -21.01 33.66 -7.65
C LYS A 379 -21.27 33.05 -6.27
N VAL A 380 -21.56 31.75 -6.22
CA VAL A 380 -21.82 31.01 -4.97
C VAL A 380 -20.54 30.84 -4.16
N HIS A 381 -19.40 30.60 -4.82
CA HIS A 381 -18.11 30.34 -4.21
C HIS A 381 -17.06 31.39 -4.64
N PRO A 382 -17.18 32.66 -4.22
CA PRO A 382 -16.32 33.74 -4.70
C PRO A 382 -14.85 33.61 -4.29
N GLU A 383 -14.53 32.85 -3.23
CA GLU A 383 -13.14 32.56 -2.86
C GLU A 383 -12.50 31.46 -3.71
N ALA A 384 -13.29 30.70 -4.48
CA ALA A 384 -12.75 29.64 -5.35
C ALA A 384 -11.85 30.20 -6.46
N ASN A 385 -12.09 31.44 -6.88
CA ASN A 385 -11.27 32.15 -7.88
C ASN A 385 -10.11 32.96 -7.27
N LYS A 386 -9.93 32.95 -5.95
CA LYS A 386 -8.89 33.74 -5.28
C LYS A 386 -7.71 32.85 -4.87
N GLY A 387 -6.49 33.32 -5.10
CA GLY A 387 -5.28 32.63 -4.63
C GLY A 387 -3.98 33.28 -5.06
N LEU A 388 -2.97 33.21 -4.18
CA LEU A 388 -1.56 33.52 -4.45
C LEU A 388 -0.73 32.24 -4.68
N LEU A 389 -1.27 31.07 -4.32
CA LEU A 389 -0.53 29.81 -4.23
C LEU A 389 -1.25 28.61 -4.88
N SER A 390 -2.37 28.79 -5.58
CA SER A 390 -2.90 27.79 -6.52
C SER A 390 -4.04 28.41 -7.30
N ASN A 391 -3.69 28.97 -8.46
CA ASN A 391 -4.63 29.53 -9.42
C ASN A 391 -5.34 28.43 -10.22
N ARG A 392 -4.89 27.17 -10.10
CA ARG A 392 -5.39 26.02 -10.88
C ARG A 392 -6.91 25.90 -10.90
N VAL A 393 -7.58 26.12 -9.76
CA VAL A 393 -9.06 26.09 -9.67
C VAL A 393 -9.69 27.31 -10.33
N GLY A 394 -9.14 28.49 -10.08
CA GLY A 394 -9.63 29.74 -10.68
C GLY A 394 -9.46 29.76 -12.19
N ASP A 395 -8.30 29.31 -12.68
CA ASP A 395 -7.99 29.18 -14.11
C ASP A 395 -8.93 28.17 -14.78
N LEU A 396 -9.15 27.00 -14.16
CA LEU A 396 -10.07 25.99 -14.67
C LEU A 396 -11.52 26.51 -14.73
N LEU A 397 -12.02 27.11 -13.65
CA LEU A 397 -13.37 27.69 -13.61
C LEU A 397 -13.52 28.86 -14.58
N THR A 398 -12.48 29.69 -14.74
CA THR A 398 -12.47 30.81 -15.69
C THR A 398 -12.53 30.31 -17.12
N ARG A 399 -11.86 29.20 -17.44
CA ARG A 399 -11.91 28.58 -18.76
C ARG A 399 -13.27 27.98 -19.07
N PHE A 400 -13.86 27.26 -18.12
CA PHE A 400 -15.22 26.77 -18.26
C PHE A 400 -16.20 27.94 -18.45
N ALA A 401 -16.01 29.06 -17.72
CA ALA A 401 -16.77 30.30 -17.93
C ALA A 401 -16.53 30.97 -19.30
N GLN A 402 -15.48 30.59 -20.04
CA GLN A 402 -15.22 30.97 -21.43
C GLN A 402 -15.69 29.91 -22.44
N GLY A 403 -16.25 28.78 -21.98
CA GLY A 403 -16.67 27.66 -22.83
C GLY A 403 -15.50 26.80 -23.33
N LYS A 404 -14.34 26.84 -22.65
CA LYS A 404 -13.16 26.07 -23.06
C LYS A 404 -13.00 24.81 -22.21
N HIS A 405 -12.79 23.67 -22.88
CA HIS A 405 -12.43 22.40 -22.25
C HIS A 405 -10.93 22.32 -21.93
N VAL A 406 -10.54 21.33 -21.14
CA VAL A 406 -9.14 20.96 -20.91
C VAL A 406 -8.60 20.23 -22.15
N ASP A 407 -7.48 20.70 -22.70
CA ASP A 407 -6.81 20.06 -23.85
C ASP A 407 -5.71 19.07 -23.40
N ASP A 408 -5.15 18.33 -24.37
CA ASP A 408 -4.18 17.26 -24.09
C ASP A 408 -2.79 17.79 -23.73
N GLU A 409 -2.40 18.99 -24.16
CA GLU A 409 -1.08 19.57 -23.88
C GLU A 409 -0.99 20.08 -22.44
N GLU A 410 -2.09 20.63 -21.92
CA GLU A 410 -2.15 21.26 -20.60
C GLU A 410 -2.40 20.28 -19.46
N ARG A 411 -2.76 19.04 -19.78
CA ARG A 411 -2.88 17.95 -18.81
C ARG A 411 -1.59 17.74 -18.02
N SER A 412 -0.45 18.04 -18.65
CA SER A 412 0.85 18.07 -18.00
C SER A 412 0.86 19.08 -16.84
N CYS A 413 0.42 20.33 -17.04
CA CYS A 413 0.45 21.40 -16.04
C CYS A 413 -0.37 21.13 -14.77
N PHE A 414 -1.44 20.34 -14.85
CA PHE A 414 -2.23 19.93 -13.68
C PHE A 414 -1.60 18.76 -12.90
N SER A 415 -0.74 17.96 -13.55
CA SER A 415 -0.16 16.73 -12.99
C SER A 415 1.14 16.91 -12.19
N TRP A 416 1.76 18.10 -12.17
CA TRP A 416 3.04 18.30 -11.47
C TRP A 416 2.86 18.77 -10.02
N GLY A 417 3.40 17.96 -9.10
CA GLY A 417 3.72 18.32 -7.72
C GLY A 417 4.95 19.23 -7.62
N CYS A 418 4.98 20.34 -8.38
CA CYS A 418 5.94 21.40 -8.15
C CYS A 418 5.34 22.41 -7.18
N PHE A 419 5.72 22.24 -5.91
CA PHE A 419 5.94 23.31 -4.95
C PHE A 419 7.38 23.23 -4.47
#